data_AF-A0A6I2TUY3-F1
#
_entry.id   AF-A0A6I2TUY3-F1
#
_cell.length_a   1.000
_cell.length_b   1.000
_cell.length_c   1.000
_cell.angle_alpha   90.00
_cell.angle_beta   90.00
_cell.angle_gamma   90.00
#
_symmetry.space_group_name_H-M   'P 1'
#
loop_
_entity.id
_entity.type
_entity.pdbx_description
1 polymer ?
#
loop_
_entity_poly.entity_id
_entity_poly.type
_entity_poly.pdbx_seq_one_letter_code
_entity_poly.pdbx_strand_id
1 'polypeptide(L)'
;MNWKIKDIELANISRFRGELMGAAMLFIILFHVALPREDAFFGLRRMGNVGVDMFLFLSGIGLWFSWMKNPSAKHFFIRRYLRIYPTWLIIACLFYIPSFQGGSTWNWIYLFGEITINWGFWLHDELNFWYIPATMMLYLFAPAYMELIRRHPIYRWLPVVMIMWCILVQYVTPIHQAVGHLEIFWSRVPIFFIGINMGEMVRQKQTLDGASIWMIWLMFLMTLLASIFLEQEKHGMFPLFLERMLYIPLTITSILLLNRIFRRTPSWFNKGVMFVGALSLECYLLHIHFVLKYIEPHHLGYWPTFFICIGITLPAAWILSKIAGWISKELAKFIK
;
A
#
# COMPACT_ATOMS: atom_id res chain seq x y z
N MET A 1 -1.42 28.45 -34.33
CA MET A 1 -0.42 27.52 -33.74
C MET A 1 -1.18 26.49 -32.92
N ASN A 2 -1.40 25.27 -33.44
CA ASN A 2 -2.12 24.22 -32.71
C ASN A 2 -1.22 23.66 -31.61
N TRP A 3 -1.41 24.11 -30.38
CA TRP A 3 -0.77 23.54 -29.20
C TRP A 3 -1.30 22.12 -28.98
N LYS A 4 -0.64 21.12 -29.58
CA LYS A 4 -0.96 19.71 -29.32
C LYS A 4 -0.40 19.32 -27.95
N ILE A 5 -1.30 18.94 -27.03
CA ILE A 5 -0.90 18.41 -25.72
C ILE A 5 -0.12 17.10 -25.96
N LYS A 6 1.05 16.96 -25.31
CA LYS A 6 1.85 15.75 -25.42
C LYS A 6 1.13 14.55 -24.79
N ASP A 7 1.24 13.41 -25.46
CA ASP A 7 0.72 12.13 -24.99
C ASP A 7 1.28 11.74 -23.61
N ILE A 8 0.53 10.91 -22.89
CA ILE A 8 0.87 10.44 -21.55
C ILE A 8 1.51 9.07 -21.67
N GLU A 9 2.82 8.99 -21.44
CA GLU A 9 3.54 7.72 -21.47
C GLU A 9 3.31 6.95 -20.16
N LEU A 10 2.69 5.77 -20.24
CA LEU A 10 2.46 4.91 -19.08
C LEU A 10 3.77 4.34 -18.52
N ALA A 11 4.83 4.28 -19.33
CA ALA A 11 6.17 3.92 -18.90
C ALA A 11 6.68 4.80 -17.74
N ASN A 12 6.16 6.03 -17.60
CA ASN A 12 6.53 6.92 -16.49
C ASN A 12 6.14 6.36 -15.12
N ILE A 13 5.10 5.49 -15.03
CA ILE A 13 4.74 4.81 -13.78
C ILE A 13 5.89 3.94 -13.27
N SER A 14 6.57 3.21 -14.17
CA SER A 14 7.74 2.42 -13.80
C SER A 14 8.98 3.30 -13.60
N ARG A 15 9.11 4.40 -14.36
CA ARG A 15 10.25 5.32 -14.25
C ARG A 15 10.32 6.01 -12.89
N PHE A 16 9.19 6.52 -12.40
CA PHE A 16 9.08 7.24 -11.12
C PHE A 16 8.55 6.37 -9.98
N ARG A 17 8.66 5.04 -10.12
CA ARG A 17 8.09 4.10 -9.13
C ARG A 17 8.63 4.37 -7.72
N GLY A 18 9.91 4.69 -7.58
CA GLY A 18 10.51 4.99 -6.28
C GLY A 18 9.91 6.23 -5.63
N GLU A 19 9.77 7.31 -6.40
CA GLU A 19 9.14 8.56 -5.99
C GLU A 19 7.66 8.38 -5.66
N LEU A 20 6.93 7.61 -6.46
CA LEU A 20 5.52 7.31 -6.20
C LEU A 20 5.33 6.50 -4.90
N MET A 21 6.20 5.51 -4.63
CA MET A 21 6.20 4.79 -3.35
C MET A 21 6.55 5.73 -2.17
N GLY A 22 7.43 6.70 -2.39
CA GLY A 22 7.76 7.70 -1.38
C GLY A 22 6.59 8.62 -1.06
N ALA A 23 5.90 9.13 -2.07
CA ALA A 23 4.69 9.92 -1.90
C ALA A 23 3.61 9.13 -1.15
N ALA A 24 3.39 7.87 -1.54
CA ALA A 24 2.46 6.97 -0.86
C ALA A 24 2.80 6.81 0.63
N MET A 25 4.08 6.62 0.99
CA MET A 25 4.49 6.51 2.38
C MET A 25 4.25 7.80 3.17
N LEU A 26 4.53 8.97 2.56
CA LEU A 26 4.28 10.25 3.20
C LEU A 26 2.78 10.47 3.46
N PHE A 27 1.91 10.09 2.51
CA PHE A 27 0.46 10.12 2.70
C PHE A 27 0.00 9.24 3.86
N ILE A 28 0.57 8.04 3.99
CA ILE A 28 0.25 7.13 5.10
C ILE A 28 0.71 7.71 6.45
N ILE A 29 1.89 8.31 6.52
CA ILE A 29 2.36 8.92 7.78
C ILE A 29 1.47 10.11 8.16
N LEU A 30 1.15 10.99 7.22
CA LEU A 30 0.20 12.09 7.43
C LEU A 30 -1.15 11.58 7.93
N PHE A 31 -1.65 10.49 7.34
CA PHE A 31 -2.88 9.85 7.76
C PHE A 31 -2.86 9.34 9.21
N HIS A 32 -1.72 8.90 9.73
CA HIS A 32 -1.63 8.39 11.10
C HIS A 32 -1.44 9.47 12.16
N VAL A 33 -0.89 10.64 11.81
CA VAL A 33 -0.76 11.75 12.76
C VAL A 33 -2.14 12.18 13.26
N ALA A 34 -2.34 12.18 14.58
CA ALA A 34 -3.60 12.59 15.19
C ALA A 34 -4.04 14.00 14.77
N LEU A 35 -5.31 14.14 14.42
CA LEU A 35 -5.95 15.41 14.09
C LEU A 35 -7.39 15.38 14.62
N PRO A 36 -7.87 16.44 15.30
CA PRO A 36 -9.23 16.48 15.83
C PRO A 36 -10.29 16.37 14.73
N ARG A 37 -11.47 15.84 15.07
CA ARG A 37 -12.56 15.55 14.11
C ARG A 37 -13.19 16.82 13.55
N GLU A 38 -13.23 17.85 14.36
CA GLU A 38 -13.75 19.19 14.10
C GLU A 38 -12.81 20.03 13.22
N ASP A 39 -11.57 19.59 13.00
CA ASP A 39 -10.63 20.30 12.15
C ASP A 39 -11.10 20.26 10.68
N ALA A 40 -11.00 21.40 9.99
CA ALA A 40 -11.37 21.53 8.58
C ALA A 40 -10.49 20.69 7.63
N PHE A 41 -9.32 20.25 8.12
CA PHE A 41 -8.39 19.39 7.41
C PHE A 41 -8.61 17.89 7.69
N PHE A 42 -9.58 17.52 8.54
CA PHE A 42 -9.83 16.12 8.93
C PHE A 42 -10.05 15.20 7.73
N GLY A 43 -10.95 15.56 6.81
CA GLY A 43 -11.25 14.78 5.61
C GLY A 43 -10.02 14.60 4.73
N LEU A 44 -9.22 15.65 4.54
CA LEU A 44 -7.98 15.58 3.75
C LEU A 44 -6.89 14.74 4.44
N ARG A 45 -6.78 14.80 5.77
CA ARG A 45 -5.91 13.91 6.55
C ARG A 45 -6.32 12.45 6.38
N ARG A 46 -7.61 12.15 6.43
CA ARG A 46 -8.16 10.79 6.23
C ARG A 46 -7.86 10.24 4.83
N MET A 47 -7.83 11.09 3.81
CA MET A 47 -7.43 10.71 2.45
C MET A 47 -6.02 10.13 2.35
N GLY A 48 -5.12 10.39 3.30
CA GLY A 48 -3.77 9.82 3.25
C GLY A 48 -3.76 8.27 3.25
N ASN A 49 -4.86 7.64 3.63
CA ASN A 49 -5.13 6.21 3.49
C ASN A 49 -5.07 5.72 2.02
N VAL A 50 -5.26 6.59 1.03
CA VAL A 50 -5.05 6.30 -0.41
C VAL A 50 -3.61 5.85 -0.72
N GLY A 51 -2.65 6.22 0.14
CA GLY A 51 -1.26 5.77 0.00
C GLY A 51 -1.14 4.25 -0.01
N VAL A 52 -2.01 3.54 0.73
CA VAL A 52 -2.03 2.06 0.72
C VAL A 52 -2.40 1.52 -0.67
N ASP A 53 -3.37 2.14 -1.34
CA ASP A 53 -3.77 1.74 -2.70
C ASP A 53 -2.69 2.03 -3.72
N MET A 54 -2.00 3.17 -3.58
CA MET A 54 -0.83 3.47 -4.40
C MET A 54 0.25 2.37 -4.24
N PHE A 55 0.54 1.93 -3.01
CA PHE A 55 1.48 0.83 -2.77
C PHE A 55 1.06 -0.46 -3.44
N LEU A 56 -0.19 -0.87 -3.25
CA LEU A 56 -0.71 -2.13 -3.79
C LEU A 56 -0.76 -2.11 -5.32
N PHE A 57 -1.21 -1.02 -5.92
CA PHE A 57 -1.21 -0.82 -7.36
C PHE A 57 0.20 -0.90 -7.96
N LEU A 58 1.15 -0.14 -7.39
CA LEU A 58 2.55 -0.12 -7.85
C LEU A 58 3.30 -1.43 -7.55
N SER A 59 2.86 -2.17 -6.52
CA SER A 59 3.31 -3.52 -6.25
C SER A 59 2.85 -4.45 -7.36
N GLY A 60 1.56 -4.47 -7.70
CA GLY A 60 1.01 -5.26 -8.81
C GLY A 60 1.76 -5.07 -10.13
N ILE A 61 2.04 -3.81 -10.50
CA ILE A 61 2.89 -3.49 -11.67
C ILE A 61 4.28 -4.12 -11.53
N GLY A 62 4.94 -3.92 -10.39
CA GLY A 62 6.29 -4.47 -10.15
C GLY A 62 6.35 -5.99 -10.21
N LEU A 63 5.29 -6.68 -9.74
CA LEU A 63 5.17 -8.13 -9.80
C LEU A 63 5.06 -8.62 -11.24
N TRP A 64 4.29 -7.93 -12.09
CA TRP A 64 4.18 -8.25 -13.51
C TRP A 64 5.55 -8.22 -14.20
N PHE A 65 6.32 -7.15 -14.00
CA PHE A 65 7.68 -7.04 -14.54
C PHE A 65 8.60 -8.16 -14.04
N SER A 66 8.52 -8.49 -12.75
CA SER A 66 9.32 -9.55 -12.16
C SER A 66 8.94 -10.93 -12.72
N TRP A 67 7.65 -11.20 -12.93
CA TRP A 67 7.16 -12.47 -13.46
C TRP A 67 7.54 -12.65 -14.93
N MET A 68 7.36 -11.61 -15.73
CA MET A 68 7.67 -11.65 -17.16
C MET A 68 9.17 -11.76 -17.44
N LYS A 69 10.02 -11.36 -16.49
CA LYS A 69 11.48 -11.56 -16.57
C LYS A 69 11.90 -13.00 -16.24
N ASN A 70 11.25 -13.64 -15.27
CA ASN A 70 11.53 -15.02 -14.88
C ASN A 70 10.25 -15.65 -14.29
N PRO A 71 9.46 -16.40 -15.09
CA PRO A 71 8.18 -16.96 -14.68
C PRO A 71 8.36 -18.26 -13.87
N SER A 72 9.17 -18.19 -12.82
CA SER A 72 9.40 -19.29 -11.88
C SER A 72 8.76 -18.95 -10.53
N ALA A 73 7.80 -19.79 -10.09
CA ALA A 73 7.15 -19.63 -8.80
C ALA A 73 8.16 -19.64 -7.64
N LYS A 74 9.10 -20.60 -7.64
CA LYS A 74 10.19 -20.66 -6.65
C LYS A 74 10.95 -19.32 -6.58
N HIS A 75 11.38 -18.82 -7.74
CA HIS A 75 12.12 -17.56 -7.82
C HIS A 75 11.30 -16.35 -7.37
N PHE A 76 10.02 -16.30 -7.77
CA PHE A 76 9.07 -15.27 -7.37
C PHE A 76 8.96 -15.22 -5.85
N PHE A 77 8.65 -16.35 -5.21
CA PHE A 77 8.40 -16.41 -3.77
C PHE A 77 9.65 -16.09 -2.96
N ILE A 78 10.81 -16.68 -3.28
CA ILE A 78 12.08 -16.42 -2.57
C ILE A 78 12.38 -14.93 -2.51
N ARG A 79 12.22 -14.21 -3.63
CA ARG A 79 12.50 -12.76 -3.67
C ARG A 79 11.58 -11.93 -2.78
N ARG A 80 10.32 -12.35 -2.61
CA ARG A 80 9.32 -11.65 -1.79
C ARG A 80 9.57 -11.93 -0.31
N TYR A 81 9.80 -13.21 0.01
CA TYR A 81 10.14 -13.64 1.35
C TYR A 81 11.40 -12.93 1.86
N LEU A 82 12.48 -12.92 1.08
CA LEU A 82 13.73 -12.24 1.42
C LEU A 82 13.63 -10.72 1.49
N ARG A 83 12.62 -10.10 0.86
CA ARG A 83 12.39 -8.64 0.95
C ARG A 83 11.60 -8.25 2.19
N ILE A 84 10.63 -9.08 2.60
CA ILE A 84 9.67 -8.73 3.66
C ILE A 84 10.03 -9.35 5.00
N TYR A 85 10.28 -10.66 5.05
CA TYR A 85 10.39 -11.39 6.31
C TYR A 85 11.59 -11.01 7.17
N PRO A 86 12.79 -10.71 6.64
CA PRO A 86 13.89 -10.27 7.49
C PRO A 86 13.54 -9.02 8.30
N THR A 87 12.94 -8.02 7.66
CA THR A 87 12.49 -6.79 8.33
C THR A 87 11.31 -7.07 9.26
N TRP A 88 10.31 -7.81 8.77
CA TRP A 88 9.10 -8.15 9.54
C TRP A 88 9.44 -8.90 10.83
N LEU A 89 10.25 -9.96 10.77
CA LEU A 89 10.56 -10.80 11.93
C LEU A 89 11.30 -10.01 13.02
N ILE A 90 12.20 -9.09 12.65
CA ILE A 90 12.84 -8.19 13.63
C ILE A 90 11.77 -7.37 14.35
N ILE A 91 10.90 -6.70 13.59
CA ILE A 91 9.88 -5.81 14.17
C ILE A 91 8.82 -6.57 14.96
N ALA A 92 8.32 -7.68 14.43
CA ALA A 92 7.34 -8.52 15.10
C ALA A 92 7.88 -9.03 16.44
N CYS A 93 9.13 -9.50 16.48
CA CYS A 93 9.77 -9.89 17.74
C CYS A 93 9.88 -8.71 18.71
N LEU A 94 10.34 -7.54 18.25
CA LEU A 94 10.44 -6.33 19.07
C LEU A 94 9.10 -5.82 19.59
N PHE A 95 7.99 -6.14 18.92
CA PHE A 95 6.66 -5.69 19.31
C PHE A 95 5.94 -6.70 20.22
N TYR A 96 5.89 -7.98 19.82
CA TYR A 96 5.07 -8.99 20.48
C TYR A 96 5.76 -9.68 21.67
N ILE A 97 7.10 -9.83 21.66
CA ILE A 97 7.80 -10.51 22.76
C ILE A 97 7.75 -9.68 24.06
N PRO A 98 7.95 -8.35 24.06
CA PRO A 98 7.95 -7.59 25.31
C PRO A 98 6.59 -7.58 26.05
N SER A 99 5.48 -7.75 25.33
CA SER A 99 4.13 -7.83 25.91
C SER A 99 3.71 -9.26 26.28
N PHE A 100 4.55 -10.26 25.98
CA PHE A 100 4.24 -11.66 26.22
C PHE A 100 4.39 -12.02 27.72
N GLN A 101 3.27 -12.39 28.35
CA GLN A 101 3.24 -12.73 29.78
C GLN A 101 3.42 -14.23 30.07
N GLY A 102 3.51 -15.08 29.03
CA GLY A 102 3.66 -16.53 29.22
C GLY A 102 2.42 -17.20 29.85
N GLY A 103 2.63 -18.33 30.52
CA GLY A 103 1.61 -19.04 31.30
C GLY A 103 1.09 -20.31 30.61
N SER A 104 0.25 -20.17 29.59
CA SER A 104 -0.41 -21.33 28.93
C SER A 104 0.26 -21.70 27.61
N THR A 105 0.13 -22.97 27.19
CA THR A 105 0.51 -23.41 25.83
C THR A 105 -0.18 -22.58 24.75
N TRP A 106 -1.42 -22.15 25.00
CA TRP A 106 -2.16 -21.31 24.06
C TRP A 106 -1.52 -19.94 23.85
N ASN A 107 -0.99 -19.33 24.91
CA ASN A 107 -0.30 -18.04 24.80
C ASN A 107 0.94 -18.15 23.90
N TRP A 108 1.69 -19.26 24.00
CA TRP A 108 2.83 -19.53 23.12
C TRP A 108 2.41 -19.74 21.66
N ILE A 109 1.33 -20.49 21.43
CA ILE A 109 0.76 -20.68 20.08
C ILE A 109 0.33 -19.33 19.50
N TYR A 110 -0.32 -18.48 20.30
CA TYR A 110 -0.73 -17.14 19.89
C TYR A 110 0.46 -16.28 19.49
N LEU A 111 1.50 -16.20 20.34
CA LEU A 111 2.72 -15.44 20.05
C LEU A 111 3.38 -15.91 18.75
N PHE A 112 3.49 -17.23 18.57
CA PHE A 112 4.05 -17.79 17.34
C PHE A 112 3.18 -17.44 16.12
N GLY A 113 1.86 -17.51 16.26
CA GLY A 113 0.91 -17.09 15.22
C GLY A 113 1.04 -15.61 14.85
N GLU A 114 1.19 -14.73 15.84
CA GLU A 114 1.42 -13.30 15.63
C GLU A 114 2.70 -13.01 14.85
N ILE A 115 3.82 -13.62 15.25
CA ILE A 115 5.12 -13.38 14.62
C ILE A 115 5.18 -13.96 13.21
N THR A 116 4.56 -15.12 12.97
CA THR A 116 4.70 -15.84 11.69
C THR A 116 3.73 -15.36 10.63
N ILE A 117 2.43 -15.29 10.95
CA ILE A 117 1.36 -15.00 10.00
C ILE A 117 0.44 -13.86 10.43
N ASN A 118 0.75 -13.19 11.55
CA ASN A 118 -0.06 -12.12 12.12
C ASN A 118 -1.51 -12.61 12.35
N TRP A 119 -1.62 -13.68 13.13
CA TRP A 119 -2.83 -14.46 13.34
C TRP A 119 -4.04 -13.62 13.76
N GLY A 120 -3.86 -12.64 14.63
CA GLY A 120 -4.88 -11.73 15.13
C GLY A 120 -5.57 -10.92 14.04
N PHE A 121 -4.86 -10.56 12.96
CA PHE A 121 -5.50 -9.89 11.83
C PHE A 121 -6.57 -10.75 11.17
N TRP A 122 -6.31 -12.05 11.03
CA TRP A 122 -7.22 -12.97 10.34
C TRP A 122 -8.43 -13.37 11.18
N LEU A 123 -8.27 -13.45 12.50
CA LEU A 123 -9.32 -13.98 13.40
C LEU A 123 -9.98 -12.95 14.31
N HIS A 124 -9.28 -11.88 14.70
CA HIS A 124 -9.67 -10.99 15.79
C HIS A 124 -9.74 -9.52 15.38
N ASP A 125 -9.72 -9.22 14.07
CA ASP A 125 -9.78 -7.85 13.54
C ASP A 125 -8.62 -6.95 14.04
N GLU A 126 -7.48 -7.56 14.39
CA GLU A 126 -6.32 -6.79 14.83
C GLU A 126 -5.65 -6.09 13.66
N LEU A 127 -5.52 -4.77 13.73
CA LEU A 127 -4.86 -3.98 12.69
C LEU A 127 -3.36 -3.76 12.93
N ASN A 128 -2.78 -4.39 13.96
CA ASN A 128 -1.34 -4.31 14.21
C ASN A 128 -0.56 -4.93 13.04
N PHE A 129 0.12 -4.08 12.26
CA PHE A 129 0.91 -4.50 11.09
C PHE A 129 0.14 -5.28 10.00
N TRP A 130 -1.18 -5.11 9.93
CA TRP A 130 -2.09 -5.85 9.02
C TRP A 130 -1.66 -5.86 7.55
N TYR A 131 -0.91 -4.85 7.09
CA TYR A 131 -0.46 -4.77 5.70
C TYR A 131 0.47 -5.92 5.32
N ILE A 132 1.26 -6.45 6.27
CA ILE A 132 2.20 -7.55 6.04
C ILE A 132 1.47 -8.85 5.66
N PRO A 133 0.56 -9.41 6.48
CA PRO A 133 -0.18 -10.61 6.07
C PRO A 133 -1.05 -10.35 4.83
N ALA A 134 -1.65 -9.17 4.71
CA ALA A 134 -2.45 -8.80 3.54
C ALA A 134 -1.64 -8.83 2.23
N THR A 135 -0.47 -8.18 2.18
CA THR A 135 0.37 -8.15 0.98
C THR A 135 0.95 -9.53 0.65
N MET A 136 1.29 -10.33 1.67
CA MET A 136 1.77 -11.69 1.48
C MET A 136 0.68 -12.61 0.92
N MET A 137 -0.58 -12.45 1.36
CA MET A 137 -1.72 -13.15 0.79
C MET A 137 -1.94 -12.77 -0.68
N LEU A 138 -1.86 -11.47 -1.02
CA LEU A 138 -1.95 -11.03 -2.41
C LEU A 138 -0.81 -11.61 -3.29
N TYR A 139 0.40 -11.69 -2.74
CA TYR A 139 1.54 -12.30 -3.44
C TYR A 139 1.40 -13.80 -3.65
N LEU A 140 0.68 -14.51 -2.77
CA LEU A 140 0.36 -15.92 -2.94
C LEU A 140 -0.43 -16.17 -4.23
N PHE A 141 -1.45 -15.35 -4.48
CA PHE A 141 -2.33 -15.49 -5.65
C PHE A 141 -1.79 -14.84 -6.93
N ALA A 142 -0.85 -13.89 -6.82
CA ALA A 142 -0.36 -13.13 -7.96
C ALA A 142 0.21 -14.00 -9.11
N PRO A 143 1.08 -15.02 -8.89
CA PRO A 143 1.57 -15.87 -9.97
C PRO A 143 0.48 -16.56 -10.78
N ALA A 144 -0.50 -17.16 -10.08
CA ALA A 144 -1.62 -17.86 -10.72
C ALA A 144 -2.48 -16.88 -11.53
N TYR A 145 -2.77 -15.70 -10.98
CA TYR A 145 -3.51 -14.66 -11.70
C TYR A 145 -2.77 -14.15 -12.93
N MET A 146 -1.46 -13.87 -12.81
CA MET A 146 -0.64 -13.40 -13.92
C MET A 146 -0.59 -14.43 -15.05
N GLU A 147 -0.46 -15.71 -14.72
CA GLU A 147 -0.48 -16.78 -15.70
C GLU A 147 -1.87 -16.94 -16.34
N LEU A 148 -2.95 -16.81 -15.57
CA LEU A 148 -4.32 -16.84 -16.06
C LEU A 148 -4.59 -15.74 -17.08
N ILE A 149 -4.31 -14.47 -16.76
CA ILE A 149 -4.58 -13.35 -17.67
C ILE A 149 -3.65 -13.33 -18.90
N ARG A 150 -2.48 -13.97 -18.77
CA ARG A 150 -1.54 -14.15 -19.90
C ARG A 150 -2.09 -15.16 -20.90
N ARG A 151 -2.63 -16.28 -20.43
CA ARG A 151 -3.25 -17.31 -21.29
C ARG A 151 -4.62 -16.88 -21.81
N HIS A 152 -5.40 -16.21 -20.98
CA HIS A 152 -6.79 -15.86 -21.23
C HIS A 152 -7.04 -14.38 -20.89
N PRO A 153 -6.80 -13.46 -21.84
CA PRO A 153 -6.99 -12.02 -21.69
C PRO A 153 -8.31 -11.56 -21.08
N ILE A 154 -9.40 -12.32 -21.29
CA ILE A 154 -10.74 -12.00 -20.76
C ILE A 154 -10.76 -11.92 -19.23
N TYR A 155 -9.91 -12.67 -18.53
CA TYR A 155 -9.85 -12.66 -17.06
C TYR A 155 -9.25 -11.37 -16.48
N ARG A 156 -8.79 -10.43 -17.32
CA ARG A 156 -8.48 -9.07 -16.87
C ARG A 156 -9.71 -8.34 -16.30
N TRP A 157 -10.92 -8.84 -16.54
CA TRP A 157 -12.17 -8.34 -15.92
C TRP A 157 -12.41 -8.85 -14.49
N LEU A 158 -11.63 -9.79 -13.97
CA LEU A 158 -11.78 -10.29 -12.59
C LEU A 158 -11.78 -9.21 -11.49
N PRO A 159 -11.06 -8.07 -11.59
CA PRO A 159 -11.21 -6.99 -10.62
C PRO A 159 -12.64 -6.46 -10.48
N VAL A 160 -13.48 -6.55 -11.52
CA VAL A 160 -14.90 -6.21 -11.42
C VAL A 160 -15.63 -7.22 -10.52
N VAL A 161 -15.30 -8.51 -10.64
CA VAL A 161 -15.81 -9.56 -9.73
C VAL A 161 -15.33 -9.32 -8.30
N MET A 162 -14.10 -8.84 -8.11
CA MET A 162 -13.56 -8.49 -6.78
C MET A 162 -14.26 -7.27 -6.18
N ILE A 163 -14.66 -6.28 -6.99
CA ILE A 163 -15.50 -5.16 -6.54
C ILE A 163 -16.88 -5.65 -6.13
N MET A 164 -17.50 -6.52 -6.95
CA MET A 164 -18.77 -7.17 -6.61
C MET A 164 -18.65 -7.97 -5.31
N TRP A 165 -17.55 -8.67 -5.09
CA TRP A 165 -17.27 -9.39 -3.84
C TRP A 165 -17.28 -8.45 -2.63
N CYS A 166 -16.73 -7.24 -2.74
CA CYS A 166 -16.77 -6.26 -1.63
C CYS A 166 -18.21 -5.88 -1.25
N ILE A 167 -19.11 -5.75 -2.23
CA ILE A 167 -20.53 -5.50 -2.00
C ILE A 167 -21.17 -6.70 -1.29
N LEU A 168 -20.86 -7.93 -1.71
CA LEU A 168 -21.37 -9.14 -1.07
C LEU A 168 -20.89 -9.25 0.38
N VAL A 169 -19.61 -8.99 0.65
CA VAL A 169 -19.04 -8.99 2.00
C VAL A 169 -19.70 -7.94 2.90
N GLN A 170 -20.06 -6.77 2.36
CA GLN A 170 -20.70 -5.74 3.17
C GLN A 170 -22.19 -6.02 3.44
N TYR A 171 -22.93 -6.52 2.45
CA TYR A 171 -24.40 -6.50 2.50
C TYR A 171 -25.08 -7.87 2.58
N VAL A 172 -24.37 -8.98 2.31
CA VAL A 172 -24.95 -10.33 2.42
C VAL A 172 -24.65 -10.89 3.81
N THR A 173 -25.65 -10.94 4.70
CA THR A 173 -25.48 -11.23 6.13
C THR A 173 -24.64 -12.47 6.45
N PRO A 174 -24.86 -13.65 5.83
CA PRO A 174 -24.01 -14.82 6.12
C PRO A 174 -22.55 -14.63 5.72
N ILE A 175 -22.30 -13.89 4.63
CA ILE A 175 -20.93 -13.60 4.16
C ILE A 175 -20.29 -12.57 5.09
N HIS A 176 -21.02 -11.52 5.45
CA HIS A 176 -20.56 -10.48 6.36
C HIS A 176 -20.15 -11.06 7.72
N GLN A 177 -20.96 -11.96 8.28
CA GLN A 177 -20.64 -12.64 9.54
C GLN A 177 -19.39 -13.52 9.44
N ALA A 178 -19.13 -14.11 8.27
CA ALA A 178 -17.99 -15.00 8.08
C ALA A 178 -16.67 -14.27 7.81
N VAL A 179 -16.69 -13.18 7.04
CA VAL A 179 -15.47 -12.52 6.54
C VAL A 179 -15.52 -10.99 6.55
N GLY A 180 -16.55 -10.39 7.14
CA GLY A 180 -16.76 -8.94 7.19
C GLY A 180 -15.69 -8.20 8.01
N HIS A 181 -15.11 -8.85 9.02
CA HIS A 181 -13.97 -8.31 9.77
C HIS A 181 -12.71 -8.13 8.90
N LEU A 182 -12.63 -8.80 7.74
CA LEU A 182 -11.54 -8.64 6.79
C LEU A 182 -11.84 -7.60 5.69
N GLU A 183 -12.83 -6.73 5.89
CA GLU A 183 -13.25 -5.75 4.89
C GLU A 183 -12.09 -4.87 4.41
N ILE A 184 -11.18 -4.46 5.30
CA ILE A 184 -9.96 -3.69 4.93
C ILE A 184 -9.07 -4.44 3.95
N PHE A 185 -9.02 -5.78 4.00
CA PHE A 185 -8.28 -6.57 3.02
C PHE A 185 -9.07 -6.68 1.71
N TRP A 186 -10.34 -7.10 1.79
CA TRP A 186 -11.17 -7.34 0.60
C TRP A 186 -11.30 -6.12 -0.29
N SER A 187 -11.54 -4.95 0.31
CA SER A 187 -11.65 -3.68 -0.41
C SER A 187 -10.37 -3.22 -1.11
N ARG A 188 -9.21 -3.80 -0.77
CA ARG A 188 -7.90 -3.52 -1.35
C ARG A 188 -7.45 -4.54 -2.40
N VAL A 189 -8.10 -5.70 -2.45
CA VAL A 189 -7.86 -6.73 -3.46
C VAL A 189 -8.01 -6.17 -4.89
N PRO A 190 -9.08 -5.43 -5.26
CA PRO A 190 -9.27 -4.98 -6.64
C PRO A 190 -8.12 -4.12 -7.17
N ILE A 191 -7.67 -3.11 -6.41
CA ILE A 191 -6.65 -2.17 -6.87
C ILE A 191 -5.29 -2.85 -7.11
N PHE A 192 -4.95 -3.85 -6.31
CA PHE A 192 -3.75 -4.66 -6.49
C PHE A 192 -3.76 -5.40 -7.83
N PHE A 193 -4.86 -6.07 -8.16
CA PHE A 193 -5.01 -6.83 -9.41
C PHE A 193 -5.18 -5.91 -10.63
N ILE A 194 -5.78 -4.73 -10.47
CA ILE A 194 -5.76 -3.67 -11.49
C ILE A 194 -4.32 -3.23 -11.77
N GLY A 195 -3.48 -3.10 -10.74
CA GLY A 195 -2.04 -2.85 -10.88
C GLY A 195 -1.33 -3.93 -11.72
N ILE A 196 -1.62 -5.21 -11.46
CA ILE A 196 -1.10 -6.32 -12.29
C ILE A 196 -1.54 -6.18 -13.74
N ASN A 197 -2.83 -5.91 -13.99
CA ASN A 197 -3.36 -5.74 -15.35
C ASN A 197 -2.66 -4.60 -16.10
N MET A 198 -2.45 -3.45 -15.42
CA MET A 198 -1.73 -2.32 -15.99
C MET A 198 -0.25 -2.59 -16.23
N GLY A 199 0.33 -3.59 -15.55
CA GLY A 199 1.72 -3.99 -15.72
C GLY A 199 2.12 -4.26 -17.17
N GLU A 200 1.23 -4.87 -17.97
CA GLU A 200 1.50 -5.15 -19.38
C GLU A 200 1.55 -3.88 -20.23
N MET A 201 0.59 -2.96 -20.02
CA MET A 201 0.54 -1.69 -20.75
C MET A 201 1.77 -0.82 -20.44
N VAL A 202 2.20 -0.80 -19.18
CA VAL A 202 3.43 -0.12 -18.74
C VAL A 202 4.67 -0.77 -19.34
N ARG A 203 4.75 -2.11 -19.39
CA ARG A 203 5.88 -2.84 -20.00
C ARG A 203 5.99 -2.57 -21.50
N GLN A 204 4.87 -2.53 -22.20
CA GLN A 204 4.79 -2.23 -23.63
C GLN A 204 4.97 -0.73 -23.93
N LYS A 205 5.16 0.11 -22.91
CA LYS A 205 5.32 1.57 -23.03
C LYS A 205 4.17 2.23 -23.81
N GLN A 206 2.95 1.73 -23.61
CA GLN A 206 1.77 2.32 -24.24
C GLN A 206 1.58 3.77 -23.78
N THR A 207 0.92 4.55 -24.63
CA THR A 207 0.61 5.95 -24.40
C THR A 207 -0.90 6.17 -24.37
N LEU A 208 -1.35 7.12 -23.56
CA LEU A 208 -2.68 7.71 -23.69
C LEU A 208 -2.56 8.98 -24.53
N ASP A 209 -3.58 9.29 -25.31
CA ASP A 209 -3.63 10.52 -26.10
C ASP A 209 -3.50 11.75 -25.19
N GLY A 210 -2.97 12.85 -25.72
CA GLY A 210 -2.80 14.09 -24.95
C GLY A 210 -4.10 14.65 -24.35
N ALA A 211 -5.27 14.44 -24.98
CA ALA A 211 -6.56 14.96 -24.51
C ALA A 211 -7.10 14.19 -23.30
N SER A 212 -6.68 12.95 -23.08
CA SER A 212 -6.96 12.15 -21.87
C SER A 212 -6.64 12.87 -20.56
N ILE A 213 -5.80 13.92 -20.57
CA ILE A 213 -5.55 14.72 -19.36
C ILE A 213 -6.82 15.33 -18.76
N TRP A 214 -7.78 15.73 -19.59
CA TRP A 214 -9.01 16.35 -19.09
C TRP A 214 -9.87 15.33 -18.36
N MET A 215 -9.95 14.11 -18.89
CA MET A 215 -10.62 13.00 -18.21
C MET A 215 -9.90 12.63 -16.90
N ILE A 216 -8.56 12.63 -16.89
CA ILE A 216 -7.76 12.38 -15.68
C ILE A 216 -8.05 13.43 -14.60
N TRP A 217 -8.07 14.73 -14.95
CA TRP A 217 -8.39 15.79 -14.00
C TRP A 217 -9.84 15.70 -13.50
N LEU A 218 -10.79 15.44 -14.39
CA LEU A 218 -12.19 15.27 -14.02
C LEU A 218 -12.35 14.12 -13.01
N MET A 219 -11.83 12.93 -13.32
CA MET A 219 -11.88 11.78 -12.41
C MET A 219 -11.14 12.03 -11.11
N PHE A 220 -9.95 12.65 -11.16
CA PHE A 220 -9.18 13.00 -9.97
C PHE A 220 -9.96 13.95 -9.06
N LEU A 221 -10.49 15.06 -9.60
CA LEU A 221 -11.22 16.05 -8.81
C LEU A 221 -12.53 15.49 -8.27
N MET A 222 -13.30 14.76 -9.08
CA MET A 222 -14.55 14.15 -8.62
C MET A 222 -14.30 13.15 -7.47
N THR A 223 -13.30 12.28 -7.61
CA THR A 223 -13.02 11.25 -6.59
C THR A 223 -12.37 11.84 -5.36
N LEU A 224 -11.47 12.82 -5.50
CA LEU A 224 -10.85 13.54 -4.39
C LEU A 224 -11.90 14.31 -3.58
N LEU A 225 -12.72 15.14 -4.24
CA LEU A 225 -13.71 15.97 -3.56
C LEU A 225 -14.81 15.12 -2.91
N ALA A 226 -15.28 14.07 -3.59
CA ALA A 226 -16.25 13.14 -3.00
C ALA A 226 -15.67 12.47 -1.76
N SER A 227 -14.42 12.00 -1.80
CA SER A 227 -13.81 11.30 -0.68
C SER A 227 -13.51 12.24 0.50
N ILE A 228 -13.04 13.47 0.24
CA ILE A 228 -12.89 14.51 1.27
C ILE A 228 -14.25 14.83 1.90
N PHE A 229 -15.30 15.02 1.11
CA PHE A 229 -16.64 15.29 1.63
C PHE A 229 -17.16 14.13 2.48
N LEU A 230 -16.98 12.89 2.02
CA LEU A 230 -17.40 11.71 2.78
C LEU A 230 -16.68 11.63 4.13
N GLU A 231 -15.37 11.84 4.18
CA GLU A 231 -14.62 11.82 5.46
C GLU A 231 -14.81 13.07 6.31
N GLN A 232 -15.08 14.25 5.72
CA GLN A 232 -15.29 15.48 6.49
C GLN A 232 -16.72 15.57 7.05
N GLU A 233 -17.73 15.22 6.26
CA GLU A 233 -19.14 15.45 6.59
C GLU A 233 -19.87 14.16 6.95
N LYS A 234 -19.44 13.02 6.40
CA LYS A 234 -20.15 11.74 6.51
C LYS A 234 -19.37 10.63 7.24
N HIS A 235 -18.25 10.95 7.88
CA HIS A 235 -17.43 9.95 8.56
C HIS A 235 -18.25 9.11 9.54
N GLY A 236 -18.11 7.79 9.46
CA GLY A 236 -18.86 6.84 10.28
C GLY A 236 -20.31 6.57 9.83
N MET A 237 -20.82 7.28 8.82
CA MET A 237 -22.19 7.09 8.30
C MET A 237 -22.25 6.27 7.01
N PHE A 238 -21.12 5.80 6.50
CA PHE A 238 -21.05 4.93 5.33
C PHE A 238 -19.99 3.84 5.57
N PRO A 239 -20.14 2.66 4.94
CA PRO A 239 -19.15 1.61 5.08
C PRO A 239 -17.87 1.97 4.31
N LEU A 240 -16.71 1.82 4.97
CA LEU A 240 -15.40 2.26 4.47
C LEU A 240 -15.00 1.63 3.12
N PHE A 241 -15.57 0.48 2.76
CA PHE A 241 -15.32 -0.13 1.44
C PHE A 241 -15.72 0.81 0.30
N LEU A 242 -16.78 1.63 0.45
CA LEU A 242 -17.24 2.57 -0.58
C LEU A 242 -16.20 3.64 -0.88
N GLU A 243 -15.58 4.19 0.17
CA GLU A 243 -14.47 5.13 0.03
C GLU A 243 -13.31 4.47 -0.73
N ARG A 244 -12.98 3.22 -0.40
CA ARG A 244 -11.91 2.48 -1.09
C ARG A 244 -12.25 2.15 -2.54
N MET A 245 -13.54 2.05 -2.91
CA MET A 245 -13.93 1.97 -4.32
C MET A 245 -13.69 3.30 -5.05
N LEU A 246 -13.92 4.45 -4.39
CA LEU A 246 -13.56 5.77 -4.94
C LEU A 246 -12.04 5.96 -5.03
N TYR A 247 -11.28 5.34 -4.14
CA TYR A 247 -9.82 5.40 -4.17
C TYR A 247 -9.19 4.69 -5.37
N ILE A 248 -9.86 3.74 -6.03
CA ILE A 248 -9.34 3.07 -7.23
C ILE A 248 -9.04 4.10 -8.34
N PRO A 249 -10.03 4.85 -8.86
CA PRO A 249 -9.78 5.88 -9.85
C PRO A 249 -8.91 7.03 -9.29
N LEU A 250 -9.05 7.39 -8.01
CA LEU A 250 -8.20 8.41 -7.39
C LEU A 250 -6.73 8.01 -7.43
N THR A 251 -6.40 6.75 -7.12
CA THR A 251 -5.04 6.22 -7.10
C THR A 251 -4.40 6.27 -8.49
N ILE A 252 -5.11 5.76 -9.50
CA ILE A 252 -4.61 5.70 -10.88
C ILE A 252 -4.37 7.13 -11.40
N THR A 253 -5.35 8.02 -11.22
CA THR A 253 -5.22 9.41 -11.68
C THR A 253 -4.16 10.19 -10.91
N SER A 254 -4.05 10.01 -9.59
CA SER A 254 -3.00 10.59 -8.76
C SER A 254 -1.61 10.17 -9.23
N ILE A 255 -1.40 8.88 -9.53
CA ILE A 255 -0.13 8.38 -10.06
C ILE A 255 0.20 9.03 -11.41
N LEU A 256 -0.76 9.14 -12.33
CA LEU A 256 -0.55 9.78 -13.63
C LEU A 256 -0.22 11.28 -13.50
N LEU A 257 -0.85 11.98 -12.55
CA LEU A 257 -0.58 13.39 -12.25
C LEU A 257 0.78 13.56 -11.56
N LEU A 258 1.10 12.73 -10.56
CA LEU A 258 2.39 12.72 -9.86
C LEU A 258 3.55 12.45 -10.81
N ASN A 259 3.39 11.54 -11.78
CA ASN A 259 4.39 11.33 -12.83
C ASN A 259 4.72 12.62 -13.59
N ARG A 260 3.72 13.46 -13.87
CA ARG A 260 3.94 14.75 -14.55
C ARG A 260 4.61 15.77 -13.65
N ILE A 261 4.31 15.75 -12.35
CA ILE A 261 4.98 16.58 -11.34
C ILE A 261 6.45 16.15 -11.25
N PHE A 262 6.74 14.86 -11.05
CA PHE A 262 8.10 14.34 -10.91
C PHE A 262 8.98 14.56 -12.14
N ARG A 263 8.39 14.69 -13.34
CA ARG A 263 9.12 15.07 -14.56
C ARG A 263 9.64 16.51 -14.54
N ARG A 264 9.05 17.39 -13.73
CA ARG A 264 9.32 18.83 -13.69
C ARG A 264 10.00 19.29 -12.41
N THR A 265 9.99 18.47 -11.37
CA THR A 265 10.68 18.75 -10.11
C THR A 265 12.19 18.51 -10.23
N PRO A 266 13.00 19.23 -9.43
CA PRO A 266 14.45 19.10 -9.48
C PRO A 266 14.93 17.74 -8.98
N SER A 267 16.09 17.29 -9.46
CA SER A 267 16.58 15.92 -9.16
C SER A 267 16.80 15.64 -7.68
N TRP A 268 17.18 16.65 -6.89
CA TRP A 268 17.38 16.51 -5.44
C TRP A 268 16.06 16.18 -4.73
N PHE A 269 14.96 16.81 -5.15
CA PHE A 269 13.64 16.56 -4.59
C PHE A 269 13.18 15.15 -4.91
N ASN A 270 13.29 14.73 -6.18
CA ASN A 270 12.95 13.37 -6.60
C ASN A 270 13.79 12.33 -5.86
N LYS A 271 15.09 12.57 -5.69
CA LYS A 271 15.97 11.69 -4.91
C LYS A 271 15.53 11.57 -3.46
N GLY A 272 15.10 12.67 -2.84
CA GLY A 272 14.55 12.68 -1.48
C GLY A 272 13.29 11.84 -1.36
N VAL A 273 12.30 12.05 -2.24
CA VAL A 273 11.06 11.27 -2.22
C VAL A 273 11.34 9.79 -2.55
N MET A 274 12.20 9.52 -3.54
CA MET A 274 12.64 8.16 -3.88
C MET A 274 13.32 7.46 -2.69
N PHE A 275 14.11 8.19 -1.89
CA PHE A 275 14.74 7.65 -0.69
C PHE A 275 13.70 7.20 0.34
N VAL A 276 12.66 8.01 0.59
CA VAL A 276 11.51 7.61 1.42
C VAL A 276 10.86 6.34 0.85
N GLY A 277 10.65 6.29 -0.47
CA GLY A 277 10.05 5.12 -1.14
C GLY A 277 10.90 3.85 -1.01
N ALA A 278 12.23 3.96 -1.02
CA ALA A 278 13.13 2.83 -0.84
C ALA A 278 13.04 2.21 0.56
N LEU A 279 12.72 3.04 1.57
CA LEU A 279 12.56 2.66 2.99
C LEU A 279 11.09 2.43 3.39
N SER A 280 10.16 2.39 2.43
CA SER A 280 8.72 2.37 2.71
C SER A 280 8.26 1.24 3.64
N LEU A 281 8.79 0.02 3.49
CA LEU A 281 8.45 -1.11 4.35
C LEU A 281 8.91 -0.84 5.80
N GLU A 282 10.16 -0.41 5.95
CA GLU A 282 10.75 -0.12 7.25
C GLU A 282 10.04 1.07 7.92
N CYS A 283 9.70 2.12 7.17
CA CYS A 283 8.90 3.24 7.65
C CYS A 283 7.51 2.79 8.12
N TYR A 284 6.82 1.96 7.33
CA TYR A 284 5.50 1.42 7.68
C TYR A 284 5.57 0.69 9.03
N LEU A 285 6.57 -0.16 9.23
CA LEU A 285 6.73 -0.96 10.44
C LEU A 285 7.11 -0.16 11.69
N LEU A 286 7.71 1.03 11.52
CA LEU A 286 8.20 1.83 12.65
C LEU A 286 7.25 2.97 13.06
N HIS A 287 6.66 3.67 12.09
CA HIS A 287 6.07 5.00 12.33
C HIS A 287 4.94 5.02 13.37
N ILE A 288 4.10 3.98 13.46
CA ILE A 288 3.00 3.94 14.42
C ILE A 288 3.50 3.53 15.80
N HIS A 289 3.87 2.25 15.94
CA HIS A 289 4.06 1.62 17.25
C HIS A 289 5.39 1.96 17.93
N PHE A 290 6.39 2.36 17.15
CA PHE A 290 7.74 2.67 17.66
C PHE A 290 8.06 4.16 17.67
N VAL A 291 7.24 4.99 17.02
CA VAL A 291 7.50 6.44 16.90
C VAL A 291 6.29 7.25 17.36
N LEU A 292 5.18 7.25 16.62
CA LEU A 292 3.99 8.05 16.95
C LEU A 292 3.44 7.74 18.35
N LYS A 293 3.41 6.47 18.76
CA LYS A 293 2.99 6.04 20.11
C LYS A 293 3.69 6.83 21.22
N TYR A 294 4.94 7.25 21.01
CA TYR A 294 5.73 8.00 21.99
C TYR A 294 5.71 9.51 21.77
N ILE A 295 5.34 10.00 20.58
CA ILE A 295 5.27 11.43 20.27
C ILE A 295 3.88 12.00 20.57
N GLU A 296 2.82 11.28 20.21
CA GLU A 296 1.43 11.74 20.31
C GLU A 296 1.02 12.21 21.72
N PRO A 297 1.46 11.58 22.83
CA PRO A 297 1.14 12.05 24.18
C PRO A 297 1.65 13.45 24.51
N HIS A 298 2.59 14.01 23.73
CA HIS A 298 3.11 15.35 23.93
C HIS A 298 2.26 16.45 23.28
N HIS A 299 1.20 16.11 22.52
CA HIS A 299 0.23 17.06 21.95
C HIS A 299 0.85 18.24 21.18
N LEU A 300 1.90 17.99 20.39
CA LEU A 300 2.68 19.02 19.68
C LEU A 300 1.95 19.67 18.48
N GLY A 301 0.70 19.30 18.22
CA GLY A 301 -0.04 19.66 17.02
C GLY A 301 0.34 18.84 15.78
N TYR A 302 -0.45 18.96 14.71
CA TYR A 302 -0.36 18.08 13.55
C TYR A 302 0.99 18.16 12.80
N TRP A 303 1.39 19.34 12.34
CA TRP A 303 2.60 19.51 11.55
C TRP A 303 3.90 19.24 12.35
N PRO A 304 4.07 19.74 13.58
CA PRO A 304 5.25 19.40 14.38
C PRO A 304 5.36 17.89 14.63
N THR A 305 4.25 17.23 14.97
CA THR A 305 4.20 15.76 15.16
C THR A 305 4.63 15.04 13.88
N PHE A 306 4.12 15.46 12.72
CA PHE A 306 4.50 14.90 11.43
C PHE A 306 6.01 15.01 11.15
N PHE A 307 6.58 16.21 11.29
CA PHE A 307 8.00 16.43 10.99
C PHE A 307 8.91 15.68 11.97
N ILE A 308 8.57 15.64 13.26
CA ILE A 308 9.32 14.85 14.25
C ILE A 308 9.21 13.36 13.95
N CYS A 309 8.00 12.87 13.62
CA CYS A 309 7.78 11.47 13.25
C CYS A 309 8.67 11.08 12.06
N ILE A 310 8.70 11.88 10.99
CA ILE A 310 9.55 11.65 9.83
C ILE A 310 11.04 11.71 10.21
N GLY A 311 11.43 12.72 11.00
CA GLY A 311 12.81 12.94 11.44
C GLY A 311 13.38 11.78 12.26
N ILE A 312 12.53 11.05 13.00
CA ILE A 312 12.91 9.86 13.77
C ILE A 312 12.78 8.59 12.91
N THR A 313 11.67 8.45 12.18
CA THR A 313 11.34 7.24 11.41
C THR A 313 12.36 6.98 10.31
N LEU A 314 12.77 8.00 9.54
CA LEU A 314 13.67 7.79 8.40
C LEU A 314 15.07 7.28 8.81
N PRO A 315 15.76 7.86 9.80
CA PRO A 315 17.02 7.29 10.30
C PRO A 315 16.86 5.86 10.83
N ALA A 316 15.83 5.60 11.64
CA ALA A 316 15.57 4.27 12.20
C ALA A 316 15.28 3.24 11.09
N ALA A 317 14.45 3.61 10.11
CA ALA A 317 14.12 2.79 8.94
C ALA A 317 15.36 2.50 8.09
N TRP A 318 16.25 3.48 7.93
CA TRP A 318 17.52 3.26 7.23
C TRP A 318 18.39 2.23 7.93
N ILE A 319 18.59 2.35 9.26
CA ILE A 319 19.35 1.38 10.06
C ILE A 319 18.75 -0.01 9.92
N LEU A 320 17.43 -0.13 10.11
CA LEU A 320 16.70 -1.39 9.98
C LEU A 320 16.89 -2.00 8.59
N SER A 321 16.82 -1.20 7.52
CA SER A 321 17.02 -1.67 6.15
C SER A 321 18.42 -2.24 5.91
N LYS A 322 19.45 -1.70 6.59
CA LYS A 322 20.83 -2.22 6.50
C LYS A 322 20.96 -3.56 7.19
N ILE A 323 20.41 -3.69 8.38
CA ILE A 323 20.42 -4.93 9.17
C ILE A 323 19.65 -6.02 8.42
N ALA A 324 18.40 -5.75 8.05
CA ALA A 324 17.56 -6.70 7.31
C ALA A 324 18.15 -7.05 5.94
N GLY A 325 18.77 -6.08 5.25
CA GLY A 325 19.46 -6.30 3.99
C GLY A 325 20.68 -7.20 4.10
N TRP A 326 21.43 -7.13 5.21
CA TRP A 326 22.53 -8.07 5.50
C TRP A 326 22.00 -9.48 5.76
N ILE A 327 20.99 -9.64 6.63
CA ILE A 327 20.35 -10.94 6.92
C ILE A 327 19.82 -11.59 5.64
N SER A 328 19.13 -10.81 4.81
CA SER A 328 18.58 -11.26 3.53
C SER A 328 19.65 -11.83 2.59
N LYS A 329 20.83 -11.19 2.54
CA LYS A 329 21.97 -11.68 1.73
C LYS A 329 22.54 -12.98 2.26
N GLU A 330 22.63 -13.14 3.58
CA GLU A 330 23.11 -14.38 4.19
C GLU A 330 22.13 -15.53 3.95
N LEU A 331 20.83 -15.31 4.17
CA LEU A 331 19.78 -16.31 3.89
C LEU A 331 19.76 -16.73 2.41
N ALA A 332 19.96 -15.78 1.49
CA ALA A 332 19.99 -16.05 0.06
C ALA A 332 21.11 -17.01 -0.37
N LYS A 333 22.19 -17.16 0.41
CA LYS A 333 23.27 -18.11 0.12
C LYS A 333 22.81 -19.56 0.31
N PHE A 334 21.91 -19.80 1.25
CA PHE A 334 21.42 -21.13 1.61
C PHE A 334 20.19 -21.58 0.79
N ILE A 335 19.40 -20.63 0.27
CA ILE A 335 18.09 -20.90 -0.37
C ILE A 335 18.20 -21.12 -1.90
N LYS A 336 19.41 -21.16 -2.48
CA LYS A 336 19.62 -21.32 -3.94
C LYS A 336 18.92 -22.56 -4.51
#